data_AF-A0A2V7QH76-F1
#
_entry.id   AF-A0A2V7QH76-F1
#
_cell.length_a   1.000
_cell.length_b   1.000
_cell.length_c   1.000
_cell.angle_alpha   90.00
_cell.angle_beta   90.00
_cell.angle_gamma   90.00
#
_symmetry.space_group_name_H-M   'P 1'
#
loop_
_entity.id
_entity.type
_entity.pdbx_description
1 polymer ?
#
loop_
_entity_poly.entity_id
_entity_poly.type
_entity_poly.pdbx_seq_one_letter_code
_entity_poly.pdbx_strand_id
1 'polypeptide(L)'
;MRRSAGQADGRSVTRREAIALSASAVTGLALPREHDTGATDRLTARPPGRLKQSVSRWPYRQIPLPEFARAAAGMGLAGVD
;
A
#
# COMPACT_ATOMS: atom_id res chain seq x y z
N MET A 1 16.56 14.88 4.79
CA MET A 1 15.38 15.70 5.09
C MET A 1 14.75 15.22 6.39
N ARG A 2 14.94 15.95 7.49
CA ARG A 2 14.23 15.68 8.76
C ARG A 2 12.86 16.35 8.65
N ARG A 3 11.78 15.58 8.67
CA ARG A 3 10.42 16.15 8.63
C ARG A 3 10.09 16.66 10.03
N SER A 4 9.91 17.97 10.14
CA SER A 4 9.45 18.63 11.38
C SER A 4 8.02 18.17 11.67
N ALA A 5 7.79 17.65 12.88
CA ALA A 5 6.45 17.36 13.38
C ALA A 5 5.80 18.68 13.81
N GLY A 6 4.57 18.94 13.40
CA GLY A 6 3.80 20.09 13.87
C GLY A 6 3.55 19.97 15.36
N GLN A 7 3.95 20.99 16.13
CA GLN A 7 3.78 21.07 17.57
C GLN A 7 2.35 21.54 17.88
N ALA A 8 1.51 20.63 18.38
CA ALA A 8 0.30 21.00 19.11
C ALA A 8 0.57 20.70 20.59
N ASP A 9 0.69 21.76 21.38
CA ASP A 9 0.70 21.76 22.85
C ASP A 9 1.60 20.70 23.52
N GLY A 10 2.92 20.83 23.31
CA GLY A 10 3.94 20.13 24.11
C GLY A 10 4.13 18.63 23.83
N ARG A 11 3.31 18.00 22.99
CA ARG A 11 3.48 16.58 22.61
C ARG A 11 3.70 16.47 21.11
N SER A 12 4.80 15.84 20.70
CA SER A 12 5.07 15.58 19.28
C SER A 12 4.05 14.56 18.75
N VAL A 13 3.02 15.03 18.05
CA VAL A 13 2.05 14.16 17.39
C VAL A 13 2.65 13.66 16.08
N THR A 14 2.74 12.35 15.93
CA THR A 14 3.18 11.73 14.69
C THR A 14 2.07 11.81 13.63
N ARG A 15 2.45 11.79 12.35
CA ARG A 15 1.47 11.79 11.23
C ARG A 15 0.43 10.66 11.34
N ARG A 16 0.85 9.50 11.84
CA ARG A 16 -0.01 8.33 12.03
C ARG A 16 -1.03 8.56 13.16
N GLU A 17 -0.61 9.21 14.24
CA GLU A 17 -1.50 9.58 15.35
C GLU A 17 -2.53 10.64 14.92
N ALA A 18 -2.13 11.64 14.14
CA ALA A 18 -3.07 12.63 13.59
C ALA A 18 -4.15 11.97 12.71
N ILE A 19 -3.76 11.01 11.85
CA ILE A 19 -4.70 10.24 11.02
C ILE A 19 -5.63 9.37 11.88
N ALA A 20 -5.08 8.68 12.89
CA ALA A 20 -5.87 7.84 13.78
C ALA A 20 -6.90 8.64 14.59
N LEU A 21 -6.52 9.83 15.08
CA LEU A 21 -7.42 10.75 15.79
C LEU A 21 -8.54 11.31 14.88
N SER A 22 -8.26 11.47 13.59
CA SER A 22 -9.26 11.91 12.60
C SER A 22 -10.27 10.82 12.26
N ALA A 23 -9.92 9.54 12.42
CA ALA A 23 -10.76 8.41 12.05
C ALA A 23 -11.96 8.19 13.00
N SER A 24 -11.91 8.71 14.22
CA SER A 24 -12.98 8.54 15.21
C SER A 24 -14.25 9.39 14.95
N ALA A 25 -14.22 10.29 13.95
CA ALA A 25 -15.35 11.17 13.63
C ALA A 25 -16.27 10.64 12.50
N VAL A 26 -16.00 9.46 11.91
CA VAL A 26 -16.78 8.92 10.77
C VAL A 26 -17.41 7.56 11.12
N THR A 27 -17.92 7.41 12.35
CA THR A 27 -18.64 6.19 12.78
C THR A 27 -20.15 6.23 12.42
N GLY A 28 -20.58 7.19 11.60
CA GLY A 28 -22.00 7.51 11.42
C GLY A 28 -22.56 7.47 9.99
N LEU A 29 -21.82 7.00 8.98
CA LEU A 29 -22.38 6.84 7.63
C LEU A 29 -22.39 5.36 7.22
N ALA A 30 -23.61 4.83 7.16
CA ALA A 30 -23.93 3.44 6.87
C ALA A 30 -23.22 2.91 5.62
N LEU A 31 -22.51 1.79 5.78
CA LEU A 31 -22.22 0.87 4.69
C LEU A 31 -22.77 -0.50 5.10
N PRO A 32 -23.50 -1.21 4.21
CA PRO A 32 -24.02 -2.53 4.49
C PRO A 32 -22.86 -3.49 4.78
N ARG A 33 -23.01 -4.21 5.89
CA ARG A 33 -22.08 -5.25 6.33
C ARG A 33 -22.48 -6.55 5.64
N GLU A 34 -21.94 -6.78 4.45
CA GLU A 34 -21.96 -8.10 3.84
C GLU A 34 -20.90 -8.96 4.55
N HIS A 35 -21.33 -9.68 5.57
CA HIS A 35 -20.59 -10.81 6.12
C HIS A 35 -20.77 -11.98 5.15
N ASP A 36 -19.89 -12.11 4.16
CA ASP A 36 -19.80 -13.36 3.41
C ASP A 36 -18.88 -14.31 4.15
N THR A 37 -19.51 -15.31 4.76
CA THR A 37 -18.84 -16.35 5.54
C THR A 37 -18.68 -17.55 4.63
N GLY A 38 -17.46 -17.73 4.10
CA GLY A 38 -17.00 -19.04 3.64
C GLY A 38 -16.80 -19.17 2.13
N ALA A 39 -15.54 -19.10 1.73
CA ALA A 39 -14.88 -20.19 1.00
C ALA A 39 -13.41 -19.82 0.83
N THR A 40 -12.52 -20.69 1.30
CA THR A 40 -11.12 -20.71 0.85
C THR A 40 -11.08 -21.20 -0.58
N ASP A 41 -11.66 -20.44 -1.51
CA ASP A 41 -11.41 -20.63 -2.93
C ASP A 41 -10.08 -19.95 -3.23
N ARG A 42 -9.10 -20.75 -3.63
CA ARG A 42 -7.83 -20.22 -4.11
C ARG A 42 -8.14 -19.51 -5.42
N LEU A 43 -8.45 -18.21 -5.33
CA LEU A 43 -8.64 -17.30 -6.46
C LEU A 43 -7.34 -17.22 -7.26
N THR A 44 -7.11 -18.22 -8.10
CA THR A 44 -6.14 -18.21 -9.20
C THR A 44 -6.66 -17.36 -10.36
N ALA A 45 -7.94 -17.01 -10.34
CA ALA A 45 -8.55 -16.05 -11.26
C ALA A 45 -8.13 -14.62 -10.88
N ARG A 46 -7.15 -14.09 -11.60
CA ARG A 46 -6.78 -12.67 -11.52
C ARG A 46 -8.00 -11.84 -11.96
N PRO A 47 -8.52 -10.91 -11.13
CA PRO A 47 -9.68 -10.11 -11.50
C PRO A 47 -9.44 -9.36 -12.82
N PRO A 48 -10.43 -9.32 -13.73
CA PRO A 48 -10.35 -8.47 -14.92
C PRO A 48 -10.19 -7.00 -14.50
N GLY A 49 -9.42 -6.23 -15.27
CA GLY A 49 -9.20 -4.79 -15.01
C GLY A 49 -8.04 -4.44 -14.08
N ARG A 50 -7.15 -5.38 -13.74
CA ARG A 50 -5.94 -5.03 -12.94
C ARG A 50 -4.98 -4.16 -13.76
N LEU A 51 -4.47 -3.09 -13.13
CA LEU A 51 -3.46 -2.22 -13.71
C LEU A 51 -2.18 -3.00 -14.07
N LYS A 52 -1.69 -2.81 -15.30
CA LYS A 52 -0.36 -3.28 -15.72
C LYS A 52 0.69 -2.35 -15.15
N GLN A 53 1.18 -2.67 -13.95
CA GLN A 53 2.18 -1.88 -13.24
C GLN A 53 3.60 -2.26 -13.68
N SER A 54 4.47 -1.25 -13.82
CA SER A 54 5.91 -1.38 -14.04
C SER A 54 6.70 -0.64 -12.96
N VAL A 55 8.02 -0.82 -12.95
CA VAL A 55 8.94 -0.12 -12.04
C VAL A 55 10.12 0.47 -12.82
N SER A 56 10.51 1.71 -12.51
CA SER A 56 11.71 2.31 -13.08
C SER A 56 12.99 1.71 -12.47
N ARG A 57 13.97 1.40 -13.30
CA ARG A 57 15.25 0.76 -12.97
C ARG A 57 16.28 1.75 -12.45
N TRP A 58 16.15 3.03 -12.78
CA TRP A 58 17.11 4.07 -12.40
C TRP A 58 17.41 4.13 -10.88
N PRO A 59 16.41 4.08 -9.97
CA PRO A 59 16.65 4.15 -8.52
C PRO A 59 17.43 2.94 -7.97
N TYR A 60 17.41 1.82 -8.69
CA TYR A 60 17.91 0.53 -8.22
C TYR A 60 19.23 0.12 -8.89
N ARG A 61 20.04 1.10 -9.33
CA ARG A 61 21.32 0.86 -10.01
C ARG A 61 22.34 0.00 -9.27
N GLN A 62 22.19 -0.08 -7.96
CA GLN A 62 23.07 -0.86 -7.09
C GLN A 62 22.69 -2.35 -7.05
N ILE A 63 21.50 -2.73 -7.54
CA ILE A 63 21.04 -4.12 -7.59
C ILE A 63 21.39 -4.71 -8.97
N PRO A 64 22.08 -5.87 -9.02
CA PRO A 64 22.29 -6.59 -10.27
C PRO A 64 20.97 -6.87 -10.98
N LEU A 65 20.94 -6.67 -12.30
CA LEU A 65 19.72 -6.81 -13.10
C LEU A 65 19.00 -8.16 -12.89
N PRO A 66 19.70 -9.32 -12.81
CA PRO A 66 19.03 -10.60 -12.59
C PRO A 66 18.30 -10.69 -11.24
N GLU A 67 18.88 -10.14 -10.17
CA GLU A 67 18.24 -10.12 -8.85
C GLU A 67 17.05 -9.17 -8.83
N PHE A 68 17.23 -7.99 -9.41
CA PHE A 68 16.15 -7.00 -9.54
C PHE A 68 14.95 -7.56 -10.31
N ALA A 69 15.18 -8.17 -11.46
CA ALA A 69 14.13 -8.75 -12.30
C ALA A 69 13.39 -9.89 -11.58
N ARG A 70 14.12 -10.75 -10.87
CA ARG A 70 13.52 -11.82 -10.04
C ARG A 70 12.62 -11.24 -8.95
N ALA A 71 13.08 -10.20 -8.25
CA ALA A 71 12.28 -9.53 -7.22
C ALA A 71 11.03 -8.86 -7.82
N ALA A 72 11.17 -8.13 -8.94
CA ALA A 72 10.05 -7.49 -9.64
C ALA A 72 8.98 -8.49 -10.10
N ALA A 73 9.42 -9.62 -10.67
CA ALA A 73 8.54 -10.71 -11.05
C ALA A 73 7.84 -11.33 -9.83
N GLY A 74 8.56 -11.55 -8.73
CA GLY A 74 7.99 -12.05 -7.47
C GLY A 74 6.93 -11.12 -6.86
N MET A 75 7.00 -9.82 -7.14
CA MET A 75 5.99 -8.84 -6.75
C MET A 75 4.78 -8.77 -7.72
N GLY A 76 4.85 -9.46 -8.87
CA GLY A 76 3.79 -9.46 -9.88
C GLY A 76 3.76 -8.21 -10.76
N LEU A 77 4.89 -7.50 -10.87
CA LEU A 77 5.05 -6.38 -11.80
C LEU A 77 5.13 -6.91 -13.24
N ALA A 78 4.48 -6.20 -14.16
CA ALA A 78 4.37 -6.62 -15.56
C ALA A 78 5.57 -6.20 -16.41
N GLY A 79 6.40 -5.28 -15.91
CA GLY A 79 7.56 -4.79 -16.65
C GLY A 79 8.49 -3.93 -15.80
N VAL A 80 9.64 -3.64 -16.40
CA VAL A 80 10.67 -2.75 -15.88
C VAL A 80 10.91 -1.68 -16.95
N ASP A 81 10.95 -0.43 -16.51
CA ASP A 81 11.35 0.73 -17.30
C ASP A 81 12.82 1.10 -17.01
#